data_AF-A0A4Q2YN27-F1
#
_entry.id   AF-A0A4Q2YN27-F1
#
_cell.length_a   1.000
_cell.length_b   1.000
_cell.length_c   1.000
_cell.angle_alpha   90.00
_cell.angle_beta   90.00
_cell.angle_gamma   90.00
#
_symmetry.space_group_name_H-M   'P 1'
#
loop_
_entity.id
_entity.type
_entity.pdbx_description
1 polymer ?
#
loop_
_entity_poly.entity_id
_entity_poly.type
_entity_poly.pdbx_seq_one_letter_code
_entity_poly.pdbx_strand_id
1 'polypeptide(L)'
;EFGFDYLRDNGMASSKDEQVQRGHYLAIIDEVDSILIDEARTPLIISGPTSQSTHQFDKYKASVEALVRRQTQLCTELAADAKKLLDEGDKDGAGRALFKIKLGQPRNRLLMRYMEDPDMRRLLEKTELSLYQDAQKKELFVIKEELYFTIDEKAHDADLMEMGREFLSPGDTEAFTLPDLGTLYADIDTDLSLDDEQKAAAKEEAQVRMDSQAEKIHNISQLLKAYCIFEKDVQYVVKDDKVIIVDENTGREMPGRRWSDGLHQAVEAKEGVSIEKETQTFATITIQNYFRLYEKLAGMTGTAETEAAEFHDIYRLDVLPIPTNAPNIRIDDNDQV
;
A
#
# COMPACT_ATOMS: atom_id res chain seq x y z
N GLU A 1 -0.48 26.00 -13.17
CA GLU A 1 0.60 25.99 -14.19
C GLU A 1 2.02 26.14 -13.65
N PHE A 2 2.47 27.29 -13.12
CA PHE A 2 3.89 27.46 -12.71
C PHE A 2 4.45 26.35 -11.79
N GLY A 3 3.72 25.97 -10.74
CA GLY A 3 4.15 24.87 -9.88
C GLY A 3 4.15 23.51 -10.60
N PHE A 4 3.28 23.29 -11.60
CA PHE A 4 3.31 22.07 -12.42
C PHE A 4 4.46 22.06 -13.41
N ASP A 5 4.81 23.20 -14.02
CA ASP A 5 6.03 23.31 -14.83
C ASP A 5 7.28 22.99 -14.01
N TYR A 6 7.35 23.48 -12.77
CA TYR A 6 8.42 23.12 -11.85
C TYR A 6 8.46 21.60 -11.58
N LEU A 7 7.32 20.98 -11.31
CA LEU A 7 7.24 19.54 -11.10
C LEU A 7 7.60 18.74 -12.36
N ARG A 8 7.23 19.21 -13.56
CA ARG A 8 7.63 18.60 -14.84
C ARG A 8 9.14 18.69 -15.05
N ASP A 9 9.71 19.87 -14.84
CA ASP A 9 11.15 20.13 -15.02
C ASP A 9 12.03 19.31 -14.07
N ASN A 10 11.54 18.97 -12.88
CA ASN A 10 12.32 18.26 -11.85
C ASN A 10 11.95 16.78 -11.69
N GLY A 11 10.73 16.39 -12.06
CA GLY A 11 10.21 15.03 -11.87
C GLY A 11 10.00 14.24 -13.15
N MET A 12 10.07 14.88 -14.33
CA MET A 12 9.77 14.22 -15.62
C MET A 12 10.77 14.53 -16.73
N ALA A 13 11.40 15.70 -16.74
CA ALA A 13 12.40 16.04 -17.75
C ALA A 13 13.64 15.14 -17.64
N SER A 14 14.01 14.51 -18.75
CA SER A 14 15.15 13.62 -18.86
C SER A 14 16.45 14.34 -19.22
N SER A 15 16.33 15.57 -19.75
CA SER A 15 17.46 16.41 -20.12
C SER A 15 17.16 17.88 -19.84
N LYS A 16 18.22 18.69 -19.78
CA LYS A 16 18.11 20.13 -19.53
C LYS A 16 17.32 20.87 -20.63
N ASP A 17 17.38 20.37 -21.87
CA ASP A 17 16.70 21.01 -23.01
C ASP A 17 15.18 20.82 -22.98
N GLU A 18 14.68 19.87 -22.17
CA GLU A 18 13.25 19.66 -21.94
C GLU A 18 12.67 20.57 -20.85
N GLN A 19 13.53 21.22 -20.05
CA GLN A 19 13.09 22.11 -18.97
C GLN A 19 12.58 23.44 -19.52
N VAL A 20 11.44 23.90 -19.01
CA VAL A 20 10.79 25.14 -19.49
C VAL A 20 11.07 26.35 -18.61
N GLN A 21 11.33 26.15 -17.31
CA GLN A 21 11.63 27.23 -16.37
C GLN A 21 13.10 27.65 -16.41
N ARG A 22 13.36 28.91 -16.05
CA ARG A 22 14.71 29.52 -16.06
C ARG A 22 15.16 29.99 -14.68
N GLY A 23 14.59 29.40 -13.63
CA GLY A 23 14.79 29.79 -12.22
C GLY A 23 13.64 30.60 -11.64
N HIS A 24 13.75 30.89 -10.33
CA HIS A 24 12.70 31.54 -9.53
C HIS A 24 13.22 32.88 -8.99
N TYR A 25 13.11 33.94 -9.79
CA TYR A 25 13.68 35.24 -9.41
C TYR A 25 12.66 36.13 -8.69
N LEU A 26 11.55 36.47 -9.34
CA LEU A 26 10.50 37.32 -8.78
C LEU A 26 9.12 36.72 -9.10
N ALA A 27 8.29 36.60 -8.07
CA ALA A 27 6.86 36.34 -8.21
C ALA A 27 6.05 37.47 -7.57
N ILE A 28 5.05 37.95 -8.30
CA ILE A 28 4.01 38.85 -7.79
C ILE A 28 2.71 38.09 -7.90
N ILE A 29 2.08 37.82 -6.77
CA ILE A 29 0.90 36.98 -6.67
C ILE A 29 -0.33 37.89 -6.55
N ASP A 30 -1.24 37.77 -7.51
CA ASP A 30 -2.57 38.36 -7.41
C ASP A 30 -3.47 37.45 -6.57
N GLU A 31 -4.39 38.01 -5.80
CA GLU A 31 -5.23 37.30 -4.81
C GLU A 31 -4.39 36.41 -3.86
N VAL A 32 -3.38 37.02 -3.24
CA VAL A 32 -2.33 36.31 -2.49
C VAL A 32 -2.83 35.52 -1.28
N ASP A 33 -3.92 35.94 -0.65
CA ASP A 33 -4.60 35.23 0.44
C ASP A 33 -5.26 33.94 -0.06
N SER A 34 -5.98 34.01 -1.18
CA SER A 34 -6.58 32.82 -1.78
C SER A 34 -5.52 31.77 -2.14
N ILE A 35 -4.38 32.19 -2.70
CA ILE A 35 -3.36 31.25 -3.20
C ILE A 35 -2.46 30.73 -2.07
N LEU A 36 -1.96 31.61 -1.19
CA LEU A 36 -0.96 31.23 -0.19
C LEU A 36 -1.56 30.73 1.13
N ILE A 37 -2.86 30.95 1.38
CA ILE A 37 -3.53 30.51 2.60
C ILE A 37 -4.55 29.42 2.28
N ASP A 38 -5.53 29.72 1.42
CA ASP A 38 -6.64 28.78 1.18
C ASP A 38 -6.22 27.59 0.32
N GLU A 39 -5.65 27.85 -0.86
CA GLU A 39 -5.20 26.78 -1.77
C GLU A 39 -3.97 26.03 -1.26
N ALA A 40 -3.13 26.70 -0.46
CA ALA A 40 -1.88 26.14 0.02
C ALA A 40 -2.03 24.96 0.99
N ARG A 41 -3.26 24.66 1.43
CA ARG A 41 -3.58 23.48 2.26
C ARG A 41 -3.39 22.16 1.53
N THR A 42 -3.48 22.16 0.19
CA THR A 42 -3.32 20.96 -0.62
C THR A 42 -2.01 21.04 -1.42
N PRO A 43 -1.14 20.02 -1.37
CA PRO A 43 0.07 20.03 -2.19
C PRO A 43 -0.24 19.91 -3.69
N LEU A 44 0.64 20.46 -4.51
CA LEU A 44 0.64 20.22 -5.96
C LEU A 44 1.26 18.85 -6.22
N ILE A 45 0.55 18.02 -6.99
CA ILE A 45 0.94 16.64 -7.29
C ILE A 45 0.84 16.42 -8.79
N ILE A 46 1.92 15.93 -9.40
CA ILE A 46 1.84 15.32 -10.74
C ILE A 46 1.79 13.82 -10.55
N SER A 47 0.67 13.25 -11.00
CA SER A 47 0.51 11.81 -11.15
C SER A 47 0.28 11.49 -12.62
N GLY A 48 0.66 10.29 -13.04
CA GLY A 48 0.36 9.80 -14.37
C GLY A 48 0.20 8.29 -14.39
N PRO A 49 -0.26 7.75 -15.52
CA PRO A 49 -0.44 6.31 -15.67
C PRO A 49 0.91 5.63 -15.52
N THR A 50 0.99 4.59 -14.70
CA THR A 50 2.20 3.77 -14.63
C THR A 50 2.39 3.03 -15.97
N SER A 51 3.62 3.02 -16.51
CA SER A 51 3.92 2.48 -17.85
C SER A 51 3.87 0.97 -17.91
N GLN A 52 3.98 0.29 -16.78
CA GLN A 52 3.88 -1.15 -16.65
C GLN A 52 3.15 -1.49 -15.35
N SER A 53 1.85 -1.65 -15.45
CA SER A 53 1.19 -2.61 -14.57
C SER A 53 0.05 -3.24 -15.33
N THR A 54 0.40 -4.20 -16.18
CA THR A 54 -0.53 -5.25 -16.58
C THR A 54 -0.64 -6.21 -15.42
N HIS A 55 -1.25 -5.75 -14.30
CA HIS A 55 -1.52 -6.61 -13.17
C HIS A 55 -2.13 -7.92 -13.67
N GLN A 56 -1.51 -9.03 -13.31
CA GLN A 56 -1.94 -10.36 -13.74
C GLN A 56 -2.98 -10.93 -12.76
N PHE A 57 -3.76 -10.06 -12.10
CA PHE A 57 -4.71 -10.49 -11.09
C PHE A 57 -5.75 -11.46 -11.64
N ASP A 58 -6.25 -11.26 -12.86
CA ASP A 58 -7.20 -12.18 -13.51
C ASP A 58 -6.62 -13.60 -13.67
N LYS A 59 -5.31 -13.71 -13.92
CA LYS A 59 -4.60 -14.98 -14.08
C LYS A 59 -4.49 -15.74 -12.76
N TYR A 60 -4.28 -15.04 -11.65
CA TYR A 60 -3.99 -15.65 -10.35
C TYR A 60 -5.17 -15.64 -9.38
N LYS A 61 -6.23 -14.87 -9.64
CA LYS A 61 -7.40 -14.73 -8.76
C LYS A 61 -8.00 -16.08 -8.41
N ALA A 62 -8.26 -16.93 -9.42
CA ALA A 62 -8.92 -18.21 -9.21
C ALA A 62 -8.09 -19.18 -8.35
N SER A 63 -6.77 -19.20 -8.54
CA SER A 63 -5.88 -20.08 -7.76
C SER A 63 -5.70 -19.59 -6.32
N VAL A 64 -5.57 -18.28 -6.12
CA VAL A 64 -5.51 -17.67 -4.77
C VAL A 64 -6.83 -17.85 -4.03
N GLU A 65 -7.97 -17.66 -4.69
CA GLU A 65 -9.28 -17.92 -4.08
C GLU A 65 -9.42 -19.39 -3.66
N ALA A 66 -8.98 -20.34 -4.52
CA ALA A 66 -8.98 -21.75 -4.18
C ALA A 66 -8.06 -22.07 -2.99
N LEU A 67 -6.88 -21.43 -2.91
CA LEU A 67 -5.95 -21.54 -1.79
C LEU A 67 -6.59 -21.07 -0.47
N VAL A 68 -7.22 -19.90 -0.46
CA VAL A 68 -7.91 -19.34 0.71
C VAL A 68 -9.06 -20.23 1.16
N ARG A 69 -9.81 -20.82 0.22
CA ARG A 69 -10.84 -21.81 0.53
C ARG A 69 -10.25 -23.07 1.18
N ARG A 70 -9.09 -23.56 0.71
CA ARG A 70 -8.39 -24.70 1.32
C ARG A 70 -7.89 -24.39 2.72
N GLN A 71 -7.30 -23.22 2.95
CA GLN A 71 -6.91 -22.76 4.29
C GLN A 71 -8.12 -22.68 5.23
N THR A 72 -9.25 -22.15 4.76
CA THR A 72 -10.49 -22.06 5.56
C THR A 72 -11.02 -23.44 5.95
N GLN A 73 -10.98 -24.41 5.03
CA GLN A 73 -11.35 -25.79 5.31
C GLN A 73 -10.41 -26.39 6.37
N LEU A 74 -9.09 -26.24 6.20
CA LEU A 74 -8.09 -26.70 7.16
C LEU A 74 -8.31 -26.10 8.55
N CYS A 75 -8.56 -24.79 8.67
CA CYS A 75 -8.86 -24.16 9.96
C CYS A 75 -10.16 -24.68 10.59
N THR A 76 -11.14 -25.10 9.78
CA THR A 76 -12.38 -25.72 10.26
C THR A 76 -12.13 -27.13 10.80
N GLU A 77 -11.31 -27.91 10.11
CA GLU A 77 -10.88 -29.25 10.56
C GLU A 77 -10.08 -29.15 11.87
N LEU A 78 -9.11 -28.23 11.94
CA LEU A 78 -8.35 -27.95 13.16
C LEU A 78 -9.25 -27.53 14.34
N ALA A 79 -10.34 -26.81 14.10
CA ALA A 79 -11.28 -26.43 15.15
C ALA A 79 -12.07 -27.63 15.70
N ALA A 80 -12.41 -28.59 14.83
CA ALA A 80 -13.03 -29.85 15.23
C ALA A 80 -12.05 -30.74 16.00
N ASP A 81 -10.79 -30.79 15.56
CA ASP A 81 -9.72 -31.52 16.25
C ASP A 81 -9.42 -30.91 17.62
N ALA A 82 -9.34 -29.58 17.72
CA ALA A 82 -9.16 -28.88 18.99
C ALA A 82 -10.27 -29.27 19.99
N LYS A 83 -11.54 -29.34 19.53
CA LYS A 83 -12.65 -29.78 20.37
C LYS A 83 -12.47 -31.21 20.86
N LYS A 84 -12.15 -32.13 19.95
CA LYS A 84 -11.94 -33.54 20.27
C LYS A 84 -10.81 -33.72 21.28
N LEU A 85 -9.69 -33.04 21.09
CA LEU A 85 -8.53 -33.10 21.98
C LEU A 85 -8.85 -32.54 23.38
N LEU A 86 -9.67 -31.49 23.46
CA LEU A 86 -10.17 -30.98 24.74
C LEU A 86 -11.07 -32.01 25.45
N ASP A 87 -11.97 -32.66 24.73
CA ASP A 87 -12.85 -33.69 25.28
C ASP A 87 -12.06 -34.92 25.78
N GLU A 88 -10.93 -35.23 25.13
CA GLU A 88 -9.99 -36.29 25.52
C GLU A 88 -9.00 -35.87 26.63
N GLY A 89 -8.97 -34.58 26.99
CA GLY A 89 -8.09 -34.01 28.02
C GLY A 89 -6.69 -33.64 27.54
N ASP A 90 -6.38 -33.75 26.24
CA ASP A 90 -5.13 -33.32 25.64
C ASP A 90 -5.13 -31.80 25.37
N LYS A 91 -4.78 -31.05 26.42
CA LYS A 91 -4.69 -29.58 26.34
C LYS A 91 -3.56 -29.11 25.43
N ASP A 92 -2.44 -29.82 25.38
CA ASP A 92 -1.28 -29.37 24.59
C ASP A 92 -1.57 -29.51 23.09
N GLY A 93 -2.18 -30.62 22.66
CA GLY A 93 -2.65 -30.81 21.29
C GLY A 93 -3.72 -29.78 20.91
N ALA A 94 -4.71 -29.57 21.77
CA ALA A 94 -5.76 -28.56 21.53
C ALA A 94 -5.18 -27.15 21.41
N GLY A 95 -4.24 -26.78 22.29
CA GLY A 95 -3.55 -25.49 22.23
C GLY A 95 -2.80 -25.27 20.92
N ARG A 96 -2.09 -26.30 20.42
CA ARG A 96 -1.41 -26.24 19.11
C ARG A 96 -2.40 -26.07 17.95
N ALA A 97 -3.52 -26.78 17.96
CA ALA A 97 -4.56 -26.64 16.94
C ALA A 97 -5.17 -25.22 16.95
N LEU A 98 -5.49 -24.68 18.13
CA LEU A 98 -5.97 -23.30 18.27
C LEU A 98 -4.93 -22.27 17.80
N PHE A 99 -3.64 -22.50 18.08
CA PHE A 99 -2.56 -21.65 17.62
C PHE A 99 -2.41 -21.66 16.10
N LYS A 100 -2.54 -22.82 15.45
CA LYS A 100 -2.59 -22.92 13.98
C LYS A 100 -3.75 -22.14 13.38
N ILE A 101 -4.94 -22.21 14.00
CA ILE A 101 -6.09 -21.41 13.54
C ILE A 101 -5.80 -19.91 13.71
N LYS A 102 -5.21 -19.50 14.83
CA LYS A 102 -4.80 -18.10 15.06
C LYS A 102 -3.83 -17.61 13.98
N LEU A 103 -2.87 -18.44 13.57
CA LEU A 103 -1.92 -18.09 12.50
C LEU A 103 -2.56 -18.09 11.10
N GLY A 104 -3.41 -19.06 10.78
CA GLY A 104 -3.95 -19.21 9.42
C GLY A 104 -5.22 -18.41 9.15
N GLN A 105 -6.04 -18.16 10.18
CA GLN A 105 -7.31 -17.44 10.07
C GLN A 105 -7.71 -16.82 11.44
N PRO A 106 -7.05 -15.72 11.88
CA PRO A 106 -7.28 -15.10 13.19
C PRO A 106 -8.74 -14.73 13.46
N ARG A 107 -9.47 -14.31 12.41
CA ARG A 107 -10.90 -13.94 12.45
C ARG A 107 -11.85 -15.11 12.27
N ASN A 108 -11.37 -16.36 12.38
CA ASN A 108 -12.22 -17.54 12.29
C ASN A 108 -13.30 -17.54 13.40
N ARG A 109 -14.56 -17.71 13.01
CA ARG A 109 -15.72 -17.68 13.93
C ARG A 109 -15.61 -18.67 15.09
N LEU A 110 -15.07 -19.87 14.85
CA LEU A 110 -14.91 -20.88 15.89
C LEU A 110 -13.80 -20.50 16.87
N LEU A 111 -12.68 -19.95 16.36
CA LEU A 111 -11.62 -19.43 17.21
C LEU A 111 -12.13 -18.29 18.10
N MET A 112 -12.84 -17.32 17.52
CA MET A 112 -13.42 -16.20 18.28
C MET A 112 -14.35 -16.69 19.40
N ARG A 113 -15.15 -17.73 19.14
CA ARG A 113 -16.00 -18.37 20.16
C ARG A 113 -15.18 -19.02 21.27
N TYR A 114 -14.07 -19.69 20.96
CA TYR A 114 -13.16 -20.20 21.99
C TYR A 114 -12.56 -19.06 22.82
N MET A 115 -12.27 -17.92 22.19
CA MET A 115 -11.70 -16.76 22.90
C MET A 115 -12.66 -16.09 23.89
N GLU A 116 -13.96 -16.39 23.85
CA GLU A 116 -14.89 -15.95 24.90
C GLU A 116 -14.57 -16.61 26.24
N ASP A 117 -14.09 -17.87 26.24
CA ASP A 117 -13.73 -18.64 27.42
C ASP A 117 -12.33 -18.23 27.95
N PRO A 118 -12.21 -17.76 29.21
CA PRO A 118 -10.93 -17.42 29.82
C PRO A 118 -9.90 -18.54 29.86
N ASP A 119 -10.32 -19.79 30.03
CA ASP A 119 -9.40 -20.94 30.12
C ASP A 119 -8.84 -21.30 28.75
N MET A 120 -9.62 -21.13 27.69
CA MET A 120 -9.16 -21.31 26.30
C MET A 120 -8.19 -20.20 25.87
N ARG A 121 -8.44 -18.96 26.29
CA ARG A 121 -7.49 -17.85 26.09
C ARG A 121 -6.14 -18.16 26.75
N ARG A 122 -6.15 -18.55 28.03
CA ARG A 122 -4.92 -18.92 28.76
C ARG A 122 -4.20 -20.09 28.11
N LEU A 123 -4.95 -21.08 27.60
CA LEU A 123 -4.37 -22.21 26.89
C LEU A 123 -3.62 -21.75 25.64
N LEU A 124 -4.26 -20.94 24.80
CA LEU A 124 -3.66 -20.40 23.58
C LEU A 124 -2.43 -19.54 23.88
N GLU A 125 -2.53 -18.61 24.82
CA GLU A 125 -1.42 -17.75 25.24
C GLU A 125 -0.23 -18.57 25.75
N LYS A 126 -0.49 -19.62 26.55
CA LYS A 126 0.55 -20.52 27.04
C LYS A 126 1.23 -21.27 25.89
N THR A 127 0.46 -21.79 24.93
CA THR A 127 1.01 -22.49 23.77
C THR A 127 1.86 -21.56 22.91
N GLU A 128 1.37 -20.36 22.63
CA GLU A 128 2.08 -19.33 21.88
C GLU A 128 3.40 -18.97 22.56
N LEU A 129 3.37 -18.63 23.85
CA LEU A 129 4.57 -18.30 24.62
C LEU A 129 5.61 -19.44 24.61
N SER A 130 5.16 -20.69 24.65
CA SER A 130 6.06 -21.86 24.57
C SER A 130 6.76 -21.91 23.21
N LEU A 131 6.02 -21.80 22.12
CA LEU A 131 6.55 -21.93 20.76
C LEU A 131 7.51 -20.81 20.36
N TYR A 132 7.36 -19.62 20.95
CA TYR A 132 8.28 -18.50 20.75
C TYR A 132 9.57 -18.58 21.58
N GLN A 133 9.72 -19.58 22.45
CA GLN A 133 11.00 -19.81 23.13
C GLN A 133 12.05 -20.30 22.13
N ASP A 134 13.29 -19.83 22.27
CA ASP A 134 14.39 -20.16 21.33
C ASP A 134 14.58 -21.67 21.11
N ALA A 135 14.33 -22.48 22.13
CA ALA A 135 14.42 -23.95 22.05
C ALA A 135 13.39 -24.57 21.08
N GLN A 136 12.27 -23.91 20.81
CA GLN A 136 11.16 -24.41 20.00
C GLN A 136 11.02 -23.71 18.64
N LYS A 137 11.98 -22.88 18.21
CA LYS A 137 11.94 -22.20 16.89
C LYS A 137 11.75 -23.16 15.71
N LYS A 138 12.38 -24.33 15.75
CA LYS A 138 12.20 -25.37 14.72
C LYS A 138 10.77 -25.91 14.69
N GLU A 139 10.17 -26.07 15.86
CA GLU A 139 8.80 -26.56 16.00
C GLU A 139 7.79 -25.51 15.53
N LEU A 140 8.02 -24.23 15.87
CA LEU A 140 7.23 -23.11 15.34
C LEU A 140 7.25 -23.07 13.81
N PHE A 141 8.43 -23.28 13.20
CA PHE A 141 8.55 -23.37 11.74
C PHE A 141 7.71 -24.53 11.18
N VAL A 142 7.85 -25.74 11.73
CA VAL A 142 7.06 -26.91 11.32
C VAL A 142 5.56 -26.63 11.42
N ILE A 143 5.10 -26.01 12.50
CA ILE A 143 3.68 -25.66 12.70
C ILE A 143 3.18 -24.70 11.63
N LYS A 144 3.99 -23.70 11.25
CA LYS A 144 3.64 -22.77 10.16
C LYS A 144 3.54 -23.49 8.81
N GLU A 145 4.47 -24.41 8.54
CA GLU A 145 4.50 -25.18 7.29
C GLU A 145 3.35 -26.20 7.15
N GLU A 146 2.60 -26.46 8.22
CA GLU A 146 1.33 -27.22 8.16
C GLU A 146 0.13 -26.36 7.72
N LEU A 147 0.34 -25.08 7.40
CA LEU A 147 -0.66 -24.17 6.86
C LEU A 147 -0.31 -23.82 5.42
N TYR A 148 -1.29 -23.41 4.62
CA TYR A 148 -1.04 -22.89 3.27
C TYR A 148 -0.42 -21.49 3.32
N PHE A 149 -0.84 -20.67 4.28
CA PHE A 149 -0.28 -19.36 4.55
C PHE A 149 -0.50 -18.98 6.02
N THR A 150 0.23 -17.97 6.48
CA THR A 150 -0.01 -17.34 7.79
C THR A 150 -0.36 -15.87 7.64
N ILE A 151 -1.17 -15.35 8.55
CA ILE A 151 -1.59 -13.96 8.63
C ILE A 151 -0.95 -13.31 9.84
N ASP A 152 -0.31 -12.15 9.64
CA ASP A 152 0.12 -11.26 10.70
C ASP A 152 -0.80 -10.02 10.73
N GLU A 153 -1.74 -10.00 11.68
CA GLU A 153 -2.67 -8.88 11.86
C GLU A 153 -1.97 -7.58 12.26
N LYS A 154 -0.79 -7.64 12.89
CA LYS A 154 -0.06 -6.42 13.29
C LYS A 154 0.64 -5.81 12.09
N ALA A 155 1.35 -6.64 11.33
CA ALA A 155 2.03 -6.22 10.11
C ALA A 155 1.06 -5.94 8.95
N HIS A 156 -0.21 -6.35 9.07
CA HIS A 156 -1.18 -6.39 7.98
C HIS A 156 -0.59 -7.13 6.77
N ASP A 157 -0.09 -8.35 7.02
CA ASP A 157 0.51 -9.15 5.96
C ASP A 157 0.07 -10.62 5.97
N ALA A 158 0.24 -11.28 4.83
CA ALA A 158 -0.05 -12.70 4.66
C ALA A 158 1.06 -13.39 3.86
N ASP A 159 1.73 -14.36 4.50
CA ASP A 159 2.90 -15.05 3.97
C ASP A 159 2.55 -16.46 3.49
N LEU A 160 2.95 -16.80 2.26
CA LEU A 160 2.84 -18.16 1.73
C LEU A 160 3.85 -19.11 2.39
N MET A 161 3.32 -20.23 2.88
CA MET A 161 4.09 -21.36 3.38
C MET A 161 4.30 -22.41 2.28
N GLU A 162 5.11 -23.43 2.52
CA GLU A 162 5.48 -24.47 1.56
C GLU A 162 4.25 -25.18 0.99
N MET A 163 3.28 -25.55 1.84
CA MET A 163 2.01 -26.12 1.38
C MET A 163 1.27 -25.20 0.41
N GLY A 164 1.34 -23.89 0.61
CA GLY A 164 0.73 -22.90 -0.28
C GLY A 164 1.48 -22.75 -1.60
N ARG A 165 2.81 -22.76 -1.55
CA ARG A 165 3.65 -22.71 -2.75
C ARG A 165 3.43 -23.92 -3.63
N GLU A 166 3.45 -25.12 -3.04
CA GLU A 166 3.19 -26.38 -3.74
C GLU A 166 1.76 -26.42 -4.29
N PHE A 167 0.77 -25.88 -3.57
CA PHE A 167 -0.60 -25.78 -4.09
C PHE A 167 -0.71 -24.87 -5.32
N LEU A 168 -0.02 -23.72 -5.31
CA LEU A 168 -0.07 -22.74 -6.38
C LEU A 168 0.84 -23.07 -7.56
N SER A 169 1.90 -23.86 -7.36
CA SER A 169 2.86 -24.25 -8.40
C SER A 169 3.36 -25.69 -8.14
N PRO A 170 2.52 -26.71 -8.38
CA PRO A 170 2.85 -28.09 -8.05
C PRO A 170 4.11 -28.58 -8.77
N GLY A 171 5.06 -29.11 -8.00
CA GLY A 171 6.33 -29.65 -8.52
C GLY A 171 7.36 -28.60 -8.94
N ASP A 172 7.13 -27.32 -8.67
CA ASP A 172 8.08 -26.23 -8.91
C ASP A 172 8.47 -25.55 -7.60
N THR A 173 9.54 -26.07 -6.98
CA THR A 173 10.07 -25.56 -5.70
C THR A 173 10.67 -24.16 -5.82
N GLU A 174 11.04 -23.75 -7.02
CA GLU A 174 11.66 -22.44 -7.27
C GLU A 174 10.63 -21.39 -7.68
N ALA A 175 9.36 -21.75 -7.89
CA ALA A 175 8.28 -20.87 -8.36
C ALA A 175 8.12 -19.55 -7.60
N PHE A 176 8.53 -19.51 -6.33
CA PHE A 176 8.40 -18.38 -5.41
C PHE A 176 9.75 -17.88 -4.87
N THR A 177 10.86 -18.26 -5.50
CA THR A 177 12.21 -17.78 -5.16
C THR A 177 12.78 -16.98 -6.31
N LEU A 178 13.32 -15.79 -6.03
CA LEU A 178 13.99 -15.01 -7.07
C LEU A 178 15.39 -15.57 -7.33
N PRO A 179 15.76 -15.83 -8.59
CA PRO A 179 17.11 -16.23 -8.93
C PRO A 179 18.11 -15.09 -8.63
N ASP A 180 19.34 -15.43 -8.23
CA ASP A 180 20.42 -14.47 -8.11
C ASP A 180 21.05 -14.19 -9.48
N LEU A 181 20.67 -13.06 -10.08
CA LEU A 181 21.22 -12.62 -11.37
C LEU A 181 22.73 -12.44 -11.35
N GLY A 182 23.33 -12.07 -10.21
CA GLY A 182 24.78 -11.88 -10.12
C GLY A 182 25.53 -13.19 -10.35
N THR A 183 25.05 -14.26 -9.71
CA THR A 183 25.58 -15.62 -9.88
C THR A 183 25.30 -16.13 -11.30
N LEU A 184 24.08 -15.98 -11.80
CA LEU A 184 23.73 -16.41 -13.17
C LEU A 184 24.57 -15.71 -14.24
N TYR A 185 24.78 -14.40 -14.11
CA TYR A 185 25.59 -13.65 -15.08
C TYR A 185 27.05 -14.07 -15.05
N ALA A 186 27.60 -14.36 -13.87
CA ALA A 186 28.96 -14.88 -13.75
C ALA A 186 29.11 -16.27 -14.40
N ASP A 187 28.13 -17.15 -14.22
CA ASP A 187 28.11 -18.48 -14.87
C ASP A 187 28.04 -18.34 -16.40
N ILE A 188 27.19 -17.45 -16.92
CA ILE A 188 27.07 -17.17 -18.37
C ILE A 188 28.37 -16.57 -18.92
N ASP A 189 29.01 -15.65 -18.20
CA ASP A 189 30.25 -15.01 -18.64
C ASP A 189 31.43 -15.97 -18.70
N THR A 190 31.45 -16.96 -17.80
CA THR A 190 32.51 -17.99 -17.74
C THR A 190 32.28 -19.16 -18.69
N ASP A 191 31.10 -19.28 -19.29
CA ASP A 191 30.82 -20.29 -20.31
C ASP A 191 31.62 -20.01 -21.60
N LEU A 192 32.53 -20.93 -21.94
CA LEU A 192 33.38 -20.85 -23.12
C LEU A 192 32.70 -21.39 -24.39
N SER A 193 31.52 -21.99 -24.26
CA SER A 193 30.73 -22.51 -25.38
C SER A 193 29.85 -21.44 -26.05
N LEU A 194 29.66 -20.30 -25.40
CA LEU A 194 28.85 -19.18 -25.87
C LEU A 194 29.73 -18.05 -26.44
N ASP A 195 29.29 -17.47 -27.56
CA ASP A 195 29.85 -16.21 -28.05
C ASP A 195 29.24 -14.98 -27.34
N ASP A 196 29.77 -13.78 -27.61
CA ASP A 196 29.34 -12.55 -26.92
C ASP A 196 27.86 -12.20 -27.18
N GLU A 197 27.33 -12.52 -28.36
CA GLU A 197 25.92 -12.28 -28.72
C GLU A 197 25.00 -13.25 -27.97
N GLN A 198 25.39 -14.53 -27.90
CA GLN A 198 24.69 -15.56 -27.13
C GLN A 198 24.72 -15.28 -25.63
N LYS A 199 25.83 -14.76 -25.09
CA LYS A 199 25.92 -14.34 -23.69
C LYS A 199 24.99 -13.17 -23.39
N ALA A 200 24.94 -12.17 -24.26
CA ALA A 200 24.02 -11.05 -24.10
C ALA A 200 22.55 -11.52 -24.11
N ALA A 201 22.18 -12.38 -25.07
CA ALA A 201 20.84 -12.95 -25.16
C ALA A 201 20.47 -13.79 -23.92
N ALA A 202 21.38 -14.63 -23.43
CA ALA A 202 21.14 -15.45 -22.23
C ALA A 202 20.94 -14.60 -20.96
N LYS A 203 21.70 -13.49 -20.83
CA LYS A 203 21.51 -12.53 -19.73
C LYS A 203 20.17 -11.82 -19.82
N GLU A 204 19.76 -11.41 -21.01
CA GLU A 204 18.44 -10.81 -21.25
C GLU A 204 17.30 -11.80 -20.91
N GLU A 205 17.43 -13.06 -21.33
CA GLU A 205 16.46 -14.11 -20.99
C GLU A 205 16.37 -14.34 -19.47
N ALA A 206 17.51 -14.38 -18.78
CA ALA A 206 17.55 -14.50 -17.32
C ALA A 206 16.88 -13.32 -16.61
N GLN A 207 17.11 -12.09 -17.10
CA GLN A 207 16.46 -10.89 -16.58
C GLN A 207 14.94 -10.95 -16.77
N VAL A 208 14.47 -11.24 -17.99
CA VAL A 208 13.04 -11.34 -18.31
C VAL A 208 12.36 -12.42 -17.45
N ARG A 209 13.02 -13.56 -17.25
CA ARG A 209 12.52 -14.63 -16.37
C ARG A 209 12.40 -14.16 -14.93
N MET A 210 13.42 -13.46 -14.39
CA MET A 210 13.38 -12.92 -13.03
C MET A 210 12.25 -11.90 -12.88
N ASP A 211 12.11 -10.96 -13.82
CA ASP A 211 11.09 -9.91 -13.79
C ASP A 211 9.68 -10.50 -13.82
N SER A 212 9.43 -11.46 -14.73
CA SER A 212 8.16 -12.16 -14.80
C SER A 212 7.86 -12.95 -13.52
N GLN A 213 8.88 -13.49 -12.87
CA GLN A 213 8.73 -14.25 -11.63
C GLN A 213 8.48 -13.33 -10.43
N ALA A 214 9.18 -12.20 -10.33
CA ALA A 214 8.94 -11.17 -9.34
C ALA A 214 7.51 -10.62 -9.45
N GLU A 215 7.05 -10.34 -10.68
CA GLU A 215 5.69 -9.90 -10.94
C GLU A 215 4.66 -10.95 -10.51
N LYS A 216 4.87 -12.24 -10.81
CA LYS A 216 4.00 -13.34 -10.34
C LYS A 216 3.91 -13.36 -8.81
N ILE A 217 5.06 -13.34 -8.12
CA ILE A 217 5.12 -13.39 -6.65
C ILE A 217 4.38 -12.19 -6.05
N HIS A 218 4.63 -10.99 -6.58
CA HIS A 218 4.00 -9.77 -6.11
C HIS A 218 2.47 -9.79 -6.30
N ASN A 219 1.98 -10.16 -7.49
CA ASN A 219 0.52 -10.25 -7.74
C ASN A 219 -0.17 -11.27 -6.82
N ILE A 220 0.45 -12.44 -6.59
CA ILE A 220 -0.10 -13.47 -5.70
C ILE A 220 -0.11 -12.96 -4.25
N SER A 221 0.95 -12.28 -3.80
CA SER A 221 1.02 -11.70 -2.45
C SER A 221 -0.06 -10.64 -2.24
N GLN A 222 -0.23 -9.70 -3.17
CA GLN A 222 -1.27 -8.66 -3.07
C GLN A 222 -2.68 -9.25 -3.09
N LEU A 223 -2.95 -10.27 -3.91
CA LEU A 223 -4.23 -10.99 -3.88
C LEU A 223 -4.43 -11.69 -2.53
N LEU A 224 -3.42 -12.41 -2.03
CA LEU A 224 -3.54 -13.11 -0.75
C LEU A 224 -3.86 -12.13 0.38
N LYS A 225 -3.15 -10.99 0.42
CA LYS A 225 -3.41 -9.89 1.35
C LYS A 225 -4.83 -9.34 1.21
N ALA A 226 -5.29 -9.09 -0.01
CA ALA A 226 -6.65 -8.63 -0.29
C ALA A 226 -7.73 -9.61 0.20
N TYR A 227 -7.51 -10.93 0.05
CA TYR A 227 -8.45 -11.95 0.54
C TYR A 227 -8.42 -12.12 2.06
N CYS A 228 -7.25 -12.02 2.68
CA CYS A 228 -7.05 -12.41 4.08
C CYS A 228 -7.23 -11.28 5.09
N ILE A 229 -6.96 -10.02 4.71
CA ILE A 229 -6.86 -8.90 5.66
C ILE A 229 -7.97 -7.88 5.41
N PHE A 230 -8.30 -7.62 4.14
CA PHE A 230 -9.26 -6.60 3.76
C PHE A 230 -10.64 -7.22 3.61
N GLU A 231 -11.56 -6.87 4.52
CA GLU A 231 -12.93 -7.34 4.50
C GLU A 231 -13.88 -6.26 3.99
N LYS A 232 -14.80 -6.69 3.12
CA LYS A 232 -15.92 -5.87 2.68
C LYS A 232 -16.79 -5.51 3.87
N ASP A 233 -17.28 -4.27 3.87
CA ASP A 233 -18.06 -3.64 4.93
C ASP A 233 -17.28 -3.41 6.25
N VAL A 234 -15.95 -3.58 6.22
CA VAL A 234 -15.04 -3.24 7.33
C VAL A 234 -13.96 -2.26 6.84
N GLN A 235 -13.05 -2.70 5.98
CA GLN A 235 -11.98 -1.87 5.42
C GLN A 235 -12.43 -1.10 4.18
N TYR A 236 -13.43 -1.60 3.47
CA TYR A 236 -13.95 -0.98 2.24
C TYR A 236 -15.39 -1.36 1.98
N VAL A 237 -16.03 -0.57 1.12
CA VAL A 237 -17.33 -0.89 0.51
C VAL A 237 -17.19 -0.91 -1.01
N VAL A 238 -18.12 -1.58 -1.67
CA VAL A 238 -18.21 -1.59 -3.14
C VAL A 238 -19.45 -0.81 -3.56
N LYS A 239 -19.27 0.27 -4.33
CA LYS A 239 -20.37 1.10 -4.87
C LYS A 239 -20.04 1.52 -6.29
N ASP A 240 -21.06 1.52 -7.16
CA ASP A 240 -20.94 1.97 -8.55
C ASP A 240 -19.75 1.34 -9.31
N ASP A 241 -19.54 0.03 -9.11
CA ASP A 241 -18.41 -0.74 -9.69
C ASP A 241 -17.03 -0.25 -9.24
N LYS A 242 -16.92 0.33 -8.03
CA LYS A 242 -15.67 0.83 -7.45
C LYS A 242 -15.50 0.41 -6.00
N VAL A 243 -14.25 0.19 -5.61
CA VAL A 243 -13.85 0.00 -4.21
C VAL A 243 -13.65 1.37 -3.55
N ILE A 244 -14.33 1.60 -2.43
CA ILE A 244 -14.21 2.82 -1.64
C ILE A 244 -13.69 2.43 -0.26
N ILE A 245 -12.54 3.00 0.13
CA ILE A 245 -11.93 2.75 1.43
C ILE A 245 -12.80 3.35 2.54
N VAL A 246 -12.96 2.62 3.63
CA VAL A 246 -13.62 3.09 4.85
C VAL A 246 -12.54 3.39 5.90
N ASP A 247 -12.63 4.55 6.53
CA ASP A 247 -11.75 4.91 7.64
C ASP A 247 -12.11 4.06 8.87
N GLU A 248 -11.14 3.28 9.37
CA GLU A 248 -11.39 2.32 10.47
C GLU A 248 -11.77 3.00 11.81
N ASN A 249 -11.37 4.25 12.03
CA ASN A 249 -11.67 4.97 13.27
C ASN A 249 -13.04 5.64 13.24
N THR A 250 -13.44 6.16 12.09
CA THR A 250 -14.63 7.00 11.95
C THR A 250 -15.77 6.34 11.18
N GLY A 251 -15.50 5.24 10.47
CA GLY A 251 -16.45 4.59 9.56
C GLY A 251 -16.81 5.42 8.32
N ARG A 252 -16.09 6.53 8.08
CA ARG A 252 -16.36 7.41 6.94
C ARG A 252 -15.80 6.83 5.65
N GLU A 253 -16.59 6.91 4.58
CA GLU A 253 -16.13 6.61 3.24
C GLU A 253 -15.11 7.67 2.80
N MET A 254 -13.99 7.20 2.24
CA MET A 254 -12.89 8.03 1.74
C MET A 254 -12.79 7.92 0.22
N PRO A 255 -13.75 8.50 -0.53
CA PRO A 255 -13.71 8.47 -1.99
C PRO A 255 -12.43 9.15 -2.51
N GLY A 256 -11.84 8.57 -3.55
CA GLY A 256 -10.58 9.07 -4.14
C GLY A 256 -9.30 8.61 -3.42
N ARG A 257 -9.39 7.98 -2.24
CA ARG A 257 -8.22 7.31 -1.64
C ARG A 257 -8.09 5.89 -2.19
N ARG A 258 -6.86 5.49 -2.48
CA ARG A 258 -6.49 4.15 -2.92
C ARG A 258 -5.34 3.62 -2.07
N TRP A 259 -5.27 2.31 -1.86
CA TRP A 259 -4.09 1.68 -1.27
C TRP A 259 -2.99 1.58 -2.32
N SER A 260 -1.74 1.71 -1.89
CA SER A 260 -0.56 1.69 -2.76
C SER A 260 -0.13 0.26 -3.13
N ASP A 261 0.87 0.15 -4.01
CA ASP A 261 1.62 -1.10 -4.27
C ASP A 261 0.73 -2.21 -4.86
N GLY A 262 -0.19 -1.81 -5.75
CA GLY A 262 -1.13 -2.74 -6.40
C GLY A 262 -2.22 -3.34 -5.50
N LEU A 263 -2.23 -3.04 -4.19
CA LEU A 263 -3.18 -3.62 -3.24
C LEU A 263 -4.63 -3.24 -3.55
N HIS A 264 -4.88 -2.00 -3.98
CA HIS A 264 -6.23 -1.55 -4.31
C HIS A 264 -6.78 -2.28 -5.53
N GLN A 265 -5.95 -2.47 -6.54
CA GLN A 265 -6.26 -3.24 -7.73
C GLN A 265 -6.47 -4.73 -7.40
N ALA A 266 -5.73 -5.28 -6.41
CA ALA A 266 -5.97 -6.63 -5.92
C ALA A 266 -7.34 -6.77 -5.23
N VAL A 267 -7.77 -5.76 -4.47
CA VAL A 267 -9.12 -5.73 -3.87
C VAL A 267 -10.20 -5.53 -4.95
N GLU A 268 -9.96 -4.68 -5.95
CA GLU A 268 -10.86 -4.55 -7.11
C GLU A 268 -11.01 -5.89 -7.84
N ALA A 269 -9.88 -6.57 -8.11
CA ALA A 269 -9.86 -7.88 -8.72
C ALA A 269 -10.59 -8.92 -7.87
N LYS A 270 -10.37 -8.95 -6.55
CA LYS A 270 -11.09 -9.82 -5.60
C LYS A 270 -12.60 -9.66 -5.73
N GLU A 271 -13.09 -8.42 -5.66
CA GLU A 271 -14.52 -8.11 -5.75
C GLU A 271 -15.09 -8.25 -7.17
N GLY A 272 -14.23 -8.38 -8.19
CA GLY A 272 -14.64 -8.52 -9.58
C GLY A 272 -15.19 -7.23 -10.18
N VAL A 273 -14.74 -6.08 -9.67
CA VAL A 273 -15.06 -4.77 -10.22
C VAL A 273 -14.01 -4.33 -11.24
N SER A 274 -14.29 -3.26 -11.99
CA SER A 274 -13.34 -2.69 -12.94
C SER A 274 -12.03 -2.28 -12.26
N ILE A 275 -10.91 -2.87 -12.68
CA ILE A 275 -9.58 -2.53 -12.17
C ILE A 275 -9.12 -1.22 -12.82
N GLU A 276 -9.03 -0.14 -12.04
CA GLU A 276 -8.53 1.13 -12.56
C GLU A 276 -7.00 1.15 -12.56
N LYS A 277 -6.41 1.71 -13.62
CA LYS A 277 -4.95 1.84 -13.75
C LYS A 277 -4.36 2.54 -12.54
N GLU A 278 -3.20 2.06 -12.10
CA GLU A 278 -2.44 2.72 -11.06
C GLU A 278 -1.90 4.06 -11.58
N THR A 279 -2.15 5.11 -10.80
CA THR A 279 -1.53 6.41 -11.00
C THR A 279 -0.38 6.55 -10.03
N GLN A 280 0.84 6.62 -10.55
CA GLN A 280 2.01 6.87 -9.72
C GLN A 280 2.19 8.36 -9.54
N THR A 281 2.45 8.80 -8.31
CA THR A 281 2.90 10.17 -8.04
C THR A 281 4.36 10.30 -8.45
N PHE A 282 4.63 11.10 -9.48
CA PHE A 282 5.98 11.36 -9.97
C PHE A 282 6.70 12.42 -9.13
N ALA A 283 5.99 13.50 -8.78
CA ALA A 283 6.56 14.59 -8.02
C ALA A 283 5.48 15.32 -7.21
N THR A 284 5.89 15.92 -6.09
CA THR A 284 5.01 16.68 -5.21
C THR A 284 5.75 17.87 -4.60
N ILE A 285 5.07 19.01 -4.51
CA ILE A 285 5.54 20.19 -3.76
C ILE A 285 4.35 20.90 -3.13
N THR A 286 4.51 21.46 -1.94
CA THR A 286 3.47 22.33 -1.37
C THR A 286 3.55 23.72 -1.98
N ILE A 287 2.42 24.44 -2.06
CA ILE A 287 2.40 25.82 -2.57
C ILE A 287 3.32 26.72 -1.73
N GLN A 288 3.36 26.51 -0.40
CA GLN A 288 4.28 27.22 0.49
C GLN A 288 5.73 27.03 0.05
N ASN A 289 6.17 25.79 -0.13
CA ASN A 289 7.55 25.51 -0.48
C ASN A 289 7.89 25.97 -1.89
N TYR A 290 6.95 25.89 -2.84
CA TYR A 290 7.14 26.37 -4.20
C TYR A 290 7.44 27.88 -4.25
N PHE A 291 6.60 28.71 -3.61
CA PHE A 291 6.80 30.16 -3.64
C PHE A 291 8.01 30.62 -2.81
N ARG A 292 8.44 29.84 -1.82
CA ARG A 292 9.70 30.08 -1.09
C ARG A 292 10.96 29.87 -1.92
N LEU A 293 10.87 29.27 -3.11
CA LEU A 293 11.99 29.16 -4.03
C LEU A 293 12.36 30.50 -4.68
N TYR A 294 11.44 31.47 -4.71
CA TYR A 294 11.68 32.75 -5.35
C TYR A 294 12.62 33.63 -4.53
N GLU A 295 13.62 34.23 -5.17
CA GLU A 295 14.51 35.21 -4.52
C GLU A 295 13.74 36.42 -3.99
N LYS A 296 12.68 36.82 -4.69
CA LYS A 296 11.77 37.90 -4.32
C LYS A 296 10.34 37.44 -4.49
N LEU A 297 9.53 37.70 -3.47
CA LEU A 297 8.12 37.38 -3.44
C LEU A 297 7.34 38.63 -3.04
N ALA A 298 6.23 38.90 -3.72
CA ALA A 298 5.28 39.94 -3.38
C ALA A 298 3.87 39.48 -3.74
N GLY A 299 2.85 40.15 -3.22
CA GLY A 299 1.48 39.87 -3.59
C GLY A 299 0.54 41.04 -3.32
N MET A 300 -0.68 40.91 -3.82
CA MET A 300 -1.76 41.87 -3.65
C MET A 300 -3.08 41.15 -3.45
N THR A 301 -3.95 41.73 -2.62
CA THR A 301 -5.32 41.29 -2.36
C THR A 301 -6.05 42.39 -1.59
N GLY A 302 -7.38 42.33 -1.55
CA GLY A 302 -8.21 43.21 -0.72
C GLY A 302 -8.28 42.82 0.76
N THR A 303 -7.87 41.60 1.13
CA THR A 303 -8.24 40.97 2.41
C THR A 303 -7.07 40.39 3.23
N ALA A 304 -5.82 40.78 2.95
CA ALA A 304 -4.64 40.21 3.60
C ALA A 304 -4.42 40.61 5.07
N GLU A 305 -5.10 41.65 5.59
CA GLU A 305 -4.80 42.21 6.91
C GLU A 305 -5.07 41.21 8.05
N THR A 306 -6.09 40.35 7.90
CA THR A 306 -6.40 39.33 8.92
C THR A 306 -5.35 38.23 8.99
N GLU A 307 -4.71 37.90 7.87
CA GLU A 307 -3.72 36.81 7.74
C GLU A 307 -2.27 37.32 7.79
N ALA A 308 -2.04 38.57 8.20
CA ALA A 308 -0.72 39.22 8.16
C ALA A 308 0.36 38.46 8.94
N ALA A 309 0.01 37.84 10.06
CA ALA A 309 0.95 37.03 10.84
C ALA A 309 1.40 35.77 10.07
N GLU A 310 0.47 35.09 9.40
CA GLU A 310 0.76 33.88 8.64
C GLU A 310 1.65 34.18 7.42
N PHE A 311 1.37 35.28 6.71
CA PHE A 311 2.23 35.76 5.62
C PHE A 311 3.67 36.04 6.08
N HIS A 312 3.84 36.67 7.23
CA HIS A 312 5.16 36.97 7.77
C HIS A 312 5.90 35.69 8.22
N ASP A 313 5.22 34.79 8.92
CA ASP A 313 5.84 33.60 9.50
C ASP A 313 6.26 32.58 8.44
N ILE A 314 5.42 32.37 7.42
CA ILE A 314 5.65 31.35 6.38
C ILE A 314 6.49 31.92 5.23
N TYR A 315 6.20 33.14 4.79
CA TYR A 315 6.76 33.71 3.55
C TYR A 315 7.66 34.92 3.76
N ARG A 316 7.76 35.44 4.98
CA ARG A 316 8.48 36.70 5.30
C ARG A 316 7.92 37.89 4.51
N LEU A 317 6.60 37.89 4.29
CA LEU A 317 5.87 38.97 3.64
C LEU A 317 5.17 39.83 4.69
N ASP A 318 5.48 41.12 4.70
CA ASP A 318 4.76 42.11 5.50
C ASP A 318 3.54 42.62 4.73
N VAL A 319 2.41 42.80 5.42
CA VAL A 319 1.18 43.33 4.83
C VAL A 319 1.10 44.83 5.05
N LEU A 320 0.93 45.58 3.96
CA LEU A 320 0.77 47.03 3.98
C LEU A 320 -0.61 47.43 3.43
N PRO A 321 -1.55 47.90 4.28
CA PRO A 321 -2.83 48.43 3.82
C PRO A 321 -2.64 49.68 2.97
N ILE A 322 -3.07 49.63 1.71
CA ILE A 322 -3.01 50.78 0.80
C ILE A 322 -4.33 51.56 0.88
N PRO A 323 -4.30 52.89 1.08
CA PRO A 323 -5.51 53.70 1.11
C PRO A 323 -6.34 53.56 -0.17
N THR A 324 -7.66 53.53 -0.03
CA THR A 324 -8.57 53.50 -1.18
C THR A 324 -8.52 54.82 -1.93
N ASN A 325 -8.63 54.76 -3.27
CA ASN A 325 -8.68 55.97 -4.11
C ASN A 325 -9.91 56.84 -3.83
N ALA A 326 -11.02 56.23 -3.40
CA ALA A 326 -12.25 56.91 -3.01
C ALA A 326 -12.73 56.41 -1.64
N PRO A 327 -13.43 57.25 -0.85
CA PRO A 327 -14.04 56.82 0.40
C PRO A 327 -14.99 55.63 0.20
N ASN A 328 -14.90 54.61 1.05
CA ASN A 328 -15.81 53.47 1.01
C ASN A 328 -17.19 53.92 1.52
N ILE A 329 -18.23 53.72 0.71
CA ILE A 329 -19.64 54.06 1.03
C ILE A 329 -20.51 52.81 1.20
N ARG A 330 -19.92 51.61 1.22
CA ARG A 330 -20.63 50.35 1.41
C ARG A 330 -21.24 50.29 2.81
N ILE A 331 -22.49 49.86 2.90
CA ILE A 331 -23.19 49.62 4.15
C ILE A 331 -23.13 48.11 4.39
N ASP A 332 -22.40 47.71 5.43
CA ASP A 332 -22.27 46.31 5.85
C ASP A 332 -23.30 46.05 6.97
N ASP A 333 -24.44 45.46 6.61
CA ASP A 333 -25.50 45.06 7.56
C ASP A 333 -25.05 43.87 8.43
N ASN A 334 -25.66 43.71 9.61
CA ASN A 334 -25.39 42.55 10.47
C ASN A 334 -25.94 41.25 9.85
N ASP A 335 -25.24 40.15 10.12
CA ASP A 335 -25.70 38.80 9.76
C ASP A 335 -27.11 38.53 10.30
N GLN A 336 -27.96 37.91 9.47
CA GLN A 336 -29.28 37.42 9.90
C GLN A 336 -29.21 35.91 10.10
N VAL A 337 -29.59 35.48 11.30
CA VAL A 337 -29.59 34.07 11.73
C VAL A 337 -30.98 33.47 11.57
#